data_AF-A0A177P1F8-F1
#
_entry.id   AF-A0A177P1F8-F1
#
_cell.length_a   1.000
_cell.length_b   1.000
_cell.length_c   1.000
_cell.angle_alpha   90.00
_cell.angle_beta   90.00
_cell.angle_gamma   90.00
#
_symmetry.space_group_name_H-M   'P 1'
#
loop_
_entity.id
_entity.type
_entity.pdbx_description
1 polymer ?
#
loop_
_entity_poly.entity_id
_entity_poly.type
_entity_poly.pdbx_seq_one_letter_code
_entity_poly.pdbx_strand_id
1 'polypeptide(L)'
;MKKALITTAASLFLAWLPSLSQAGDADTCKGCHNGSVAPSFETLKGKFKTADELVAGAKASKNDMMKPMQADTAKLKAAAAEIVK
;
A
#
# COMPACT_ATOMS: atom_id res chain seq x y z
N MET A 1 15.12 -41.01 -38.37
CA MET A 1 13.97 -40.12 -38.04
C MET A 1 14.42 -39.21 -36.91
N LYS A 2 14.70 -37.94 -37.24
CA LYS A 2 15.38 -36.95 -36.37
C LYS A 2 14.38 -35.87 -35.92
N LYS A 3 13.36 -36.23 -35.14
CA LYS A 3 12.34 -35.25 -34.69
C LYS A 3 11.74 -35.70 -33.35
N ALA A 4 12.52 -35.73 -32.28
CA ALA A 4 11.99 -36.11 -30.96
C ALA A 4 12.71 -35.45 -29.77
N LEU A 5 13.39 -34.32 -29.95
CA LEU A 5 14.21 -33.74 -28.88
C LEU A 5 14.08 -32.22 -28.72
N ILE A 6 12.93 -31.62 -29.06
CA ILE A 6 12.73 -30.18 -28.83
C ILE A 6 11.30 -29.93 -28.36
N THR A 7 10.97 -30.31 -27.13
CA THR A 7 9.66 -29.94 -26.54
C THR A 7 9.65 -29.88 -25.01
N THR A 8 10.79 -29.54 -24.38
CA THR A 8 10.86 -29.48 -22.89
C THR A 8 11.61 -28.26 -22.33
N ALA A 9 11.92 -27.25 -23.16
CA ALA A 9 12.78 -26.12 -22.75
C ALA A 9 12.06 -24.77 -22.61
N ALA A 10 10.72 -24.71 -22.54
CA ALA A 10 9.98 -23.44 -22.51
C ALA A 10 9.44 -23.02 -21.12
N SER A 11 9.52 -23.88 -20.10
CA SER A 11 8.76 -23.66 -18.84
C SER A 11 9.55 -23.02 -17.69
N LEU A 12 10.86 -22.77 -17.86
CA LEU A 12 11.73 -22.28 -16.77
C LEU A 12 11.94 -20.75 -16.76
N PHE A 13 11.38 -20.01 -17.72
CA PHE A 13 11.62 -18.55 -17.82
C PHE A 13 10.67 -17.67 -16.99
N LEU A 14 9.56 -18.20 -16.45
CA LEU A 14 8.64 -17.39 -15.64
C LEU A 14 9.05 -17.21 -14.17
N ALA A 15 10.04 -17.97 -13.67
CA ALA A 15 10.49 -17.88 -12.28
C ALA A 15 11.44 -16.70 -12.00
N TRP A 16 11.80 -15.93 -13.03
CA TRP A 16 12.77 -14.83 -12.94
C TRP A 16 12.21 -13.49 -13.42
N LEU A 17 10.91 -13.28 -13.27
CA LEU A 17 10.36 -11.93 -13.27
C LEU A 17 10.66 -11.35 -11.88
N PRO A 18 11.49 -10.28 -11.77
CA PRO A 18 11.58 -9.57 -10.51
C PRO A 18 10.16 -9.18 -10.10
N SER A 19 9.74 -9.58 -8.91
CA SER A 19 8.47 -9.16 -8.33
C SER A 19 8.40 -7.64 -8.48
N LEU A 20 7.59 -7.16 -9.40
CA LEU A 20 7.31 -5.74 -9.54
C LEU A 20 6.70 -5.34 -8.19
N SER A 21 7.53 -4.78 -7.32
CA SER A 21 7.11 -4.28 -6.03
C SER A 21 6.24 -3.07 -6.36
N GLN A 22 4.94 -3.32 -6.48
CA GLN A 22 3.94 -2.28 -6.57
C GLN A 22 4.11 -1.43 -5.32
N ALA A 23 4.44 -0.15 -5.48
CA ALA A 23 4.38 0.80 -4.38
C ALA A 23 2.97 0.70 -3.77
N GLY A 24 2.89 0.41 -2.47
CA GLY A 24 1.64 0.23 -1.76
C GLY A 24 0.88 1.55 -1.70
N ASP A 25 -0.44 1.47 -1.55
CA ASP A 25 -1.32 2.64 -1.43
C ASP A 25 -0.88 3.59 -0.30
N ALA A 26 -0.33 3.03 0.78
CA ALA A 26 0.21 3.75 1.92
C ALA A 26 1.52 4.49 1.64
N ASP A 27 2.27 4.18 0.58
CA ASP A 27 3.54 4.87 0.29
C ASP A 27 3.33 6.36 0.04
N THR A 28 2.21 6.72 -0.58
CA THR A 28 1.84 8.14 -0.76
C THR A 28 1.49 8.84 0.56
N CYS A 29 1.07 8.08 1.57
CA CYS A 29 0.79 8.61 2.90
C CYS A 29 2.07 8.79 3.74
N LYS A 30 3.12 8.00 3.49
CA LYS A 30 4.42 8.11 4.20
C LYS A 30 5.10 9.46 4.03
N GLY A 31 4.88 10.14 2.90
CA GLY A 31 5.45 11.47 2.65
C GLY A 31 5.10 12.49 3.74
N CYS A 32 3.88 12.42 4.27
CA CYS A 32 3.44 13.28 5.37
C CYS A 32 3.50 12.55 6.73
N HIS A 33 3.13 11.28 6.79
CA HIS A 33 3.08 10.50 8.03
C HIS A 33 4.42 9.83 8.36
N ASN A 34 5.45 10.68 8.51
CA ASN A 34 6.84 10.28 8.81
C ASN A 34 7.26 10.60 10.25
N GLY A 35 6.37 11.15 11.09
CA GLY A 35 6.65 11.56 12.46
C GLY A 35 7.08 13.01 12.62
N SER A 36 7.45 13.69 11.53
CA SER A 36 7.86 15.11 11.55
C SER A 36 6.75 16.04 11.07
N VAL A 37 6.10 15.72 9.95
CA VAL A 37 5.02 16.56 9.37
C VAL A 37 3.65 16.17 9.93
N ALA A 38 3.41 14.87 10.05
CA ALA A 38 2.24 14.29 10.67
C ALA A 38 2.64 13.05 11.49
N PRO A 39 1.76 12.54 12.38
CA PRO A 39 2.06 11.36 13.19
C PRO A 39 2.55 10.19 12.33
N SER A 40 3.59 9.49 12.77
CA SER A 40 4.12 8.33 12.06
C SER A 40 3.08 7.21 11.95
N PHE A 41 3.28 6.27 11.02
CA PHE A 41 2.42 5.08 10.94
C PHE A 41 2.41 4.27 12.24
N GLU A 42 3.52 4.20 12.97
CA GLU A 42 3.56 3.55 14.30
C GLU A 42 2.64 4.27 15.30
N THR A 43 2.64 5.60 15.28
CA THR A 43 1.73 6.40 16.11
C THR A 43 0.27 6.17 15.71
N LEU A 44 -0.01 6.09 14.40
CA LEU A 44 -1.35 5.79 13.88
C LEU A 44 -1.82 4.38 14.30
N LYS A 45 -0.99 3.34 14.17
CA LYS A 45 -1.27 1.96 14.66
C LYS A 45 -1.50 1.92 16.17
N GLY A 46 -0.76 2.74 16.90
CA GLY A 46 -0.96 2.91 18.34
C GLY A 46 -2.37 3.40 18.67
N LYS A 47 -2.84 4.42 17.93
CA LYS A 47 -4.10 5.13 18.15
C LYS A 47 -5.34 4.43 17.56
N PHE A 48 -5.23 3.87 16.35
CA PHE A 48 -6.33 3.26 15.61
C PHE A 48 -6.03 1.76 15.43
N LYS A 49 -6.94 0.90 15.91
CA LYS A 49 -6.72 -0.55 15.93
C LYS A 49 -7.26 -1.23 14.67
N THR A 50 -8.15 -0.55 13.94
CA THR A 50 -8.74 -1.07 12.71
C THR A 50 -8.63 -0.07 11.56
N ALA A 51 -8.73 -0.57 10.33
CA ALA A 51 -8.69 0.26 9.13
C ALA A 51 -9.87 1.26 9.11
N ASP A 52 -11.06 0.83 9.55
CA ASP A 52 -12.25 1.68 9.60
C ASP A 52 -12.10 2.82 10.61
N GLU A 53 -11.54 2.55 11.79
CA GLU A 53 -11.22 3.59 12.77
C GLU A 53 -10.21 4.60 12.23
N LEU A 54 -9.17 4.12 11.53
CA LEU A 54 -8.17 4.99 10.91
C LEU A 54 -8.79 5.86 9.81
N VAL A 55 -9.64 5.29 8.94
CA VAL A 55 -10.35 6.06 7.91
C VAL A 55 -11.30 7.09 8.53
N ALA A 56 -12.05 6.72 9.57
CA ALA A 56 -12.92 7.64 10.28
C ALA A 56 -12.11 8.79 10.91
N GLY A 57 -10.99 8.49 11.56
CA GLY A 57 -10.07 9.48 12.12
C GLY A 57 -9.48 10.41 11.06
N ALA A 58 -9.08 9.86 9.91
CA ALA A 58 -8.56 10.63 8.80
C ALA A 58 -9.62 11.55 8.17
N LYS A 59 -10.87 11.09 8.03
CA LYS A 59 -12.01 11.92 7.58
C LYS A 59 -12.40 13.00 8.58
N ALA A 60 -12.24 12.74 9.87
CA ALA A 60 -12.50 13.70 10.94
C ALA A 60 -11.34 14.69 11.16
N SER A 61 -10.20 14.50 10.50
CA SER A 61 -9.06 15.40 10.62
C SER A 61 -9.43 16.82 10.18
N LYS A 62 -9.09 17.79 11.02
CA LYS A 62 -9.24 19.23 10.74
C LYS A 62 -8.00 19.83 10.06
N ASN A 63 -6.98 19.03 9.76
CA ASN A 63 -5.77 19.53 9.11
C ASN A 63 -6.04 19.74 7.62
N ASP A 64 -5.88 20.97 7.14
CA ASP A 64 -6.10 21.34 5.75
C ASP A 64 -5.23 20.55 4.76
N MET A 65 -4.04 20.10 5.17
CA MET A 65 -3.16 19.28 4.34
C MET A 65 -3.75 17.88 4.07
N MET A 66 -4.68 17.40 4.89
CA MET A 66 -5.33 16.10 4.71
C MET A 66 -6.53 16.15 3.76
N LYS A 67 -7.05 17.35 3.44
CA LYS A 67 -8.24 17.52 2.58
C LYS A 67 -8.15 16.81 1.23
N PRO A 68 -7.02 16.86 0.48
CA PRO A 68 -6.93 16.16 -0.80
C PRO A 68 -7.05 14.65 -0.66
N MET A 69 -6.56 14.09 0.45
CA MET A 69 -6.69 12.66 0.72
C MET A 69 -8.12 12.32 1.10
N GLN A 70 -8.79 13.13 1.93
CA GLN A 70 -10.17 12.89 2.38
C GLN A 70 -11.18 12.74 1.23
N ALA A 71 -10.93 13.40 0.09
CA ALA A 71 -11.75 13.28 -1.11
C ALA A 71 -11.70 11.87 -1.74
N ASP A 72 -10.57 11.17 -1.63
CA ASP A 72 -10.39 9.82 -2.18
C ASP A 72 -10.57 8.75 -1.09
N THR A 73 -11.83 8.41 -0.84
CA THR A 73 -12.18 7.41 0.18
C THR A 73 -11.65 6.02 -0.16
N ALA A 74 -11.55 5.67 -1.44
CA ALA A 74 -11.06 4.35 -1.85
C ALA A 74 -9.58 4.21 -1.51
N LYS A 75 -8.78 5.23 -1.87
CA LYS A 75 -7.35 5.29 -1.53
C LYS A 75 -7.12 5.33 -0.02
N LEU A 76 -7.94 6.07 0.72
CA LEU A 76 -7.86 6.07 2.19
C LEU A 76 -8.08 4.68 2.79
N LYS A 77 -9.06 3.93 2.29
CA LYS A 77 -9.36 2.57 2.78
C LYS A 77 -8.22 1.60 2.45
N ALA A 78 -7.69 1.67 1.24
CA ALA A 78 -6.57 0.83 0.82
C ALA A 78 -5.32 1.12 1.66
N ALA A 79 -4.94 2.39 1.78
CA ALA A 79 -3.81 2.79 2.63
C ALA A 79 -4.04 2.43 4.10
N ALA A 80 -5.26 2.62 4.64
CA ALA A 80 -5.55 2.25 6.02
C ALA A 80 -5.42 0.74 6.26
N ALA A 81 -5.87 -0.10 5.32
CA ALA A 81 -5.73 -1.55 5.40
C ALA A 81 -4.27 -1.98 5.44
N GLU A 82 -3.39 -1.31 4.69
CA GLU A 82 -1.94 -1.55 4.76
C GLU A 82 -1.30 -1.00 6.04
N ILE A 83 -1.75 0.18 6.50
CA ILE A 83 -1.21 0.85 7.69
C ILE A 83 -1.60 0.14 8.97
N VAL A 84 -2.74 -0.56 9.06
CA VAL A 84 -3.11 -1.29 10.29
C VAL A 84 -2.85 -2.79 10.24
N LYS A 85 -2.34 -3.29 9.10
CA LYS A 85 -1.83 -4.66 8.96
C LYS A 85 -0.59 -4.88 9.82
#